data_AF-A0A929K4E4-F1
#
_entry.id   AF-A0A929K4E4-F1
#
_cell.length_a   1.000
_cell.length_b   1.000
_cell.length_c   1.000
_cell.angle_alpha   90.00
_cell.angle_beta   90.00
_cell.angle_gamma   90.00
#
_symmetry.space_group_name_H-M   'P 1'
#
loop_
_entity.id
_entity.type
_entity.pdbx_description
1 polymer ?
#
loop_
_entity_poly.entity_id
_entity_poly.type
_entity_poly.pdbx_seq_one_letter_code
_entity_poly.pdbx_strand_id
1 'polypeptide(L)' 'MAELITVSEEEQREYLKIKEKHAKIGKGELESIVVCLKRGYLFSSFDKKALMVAKASGVEI' A
#
# COMPACT_ATOMS: atom_id res chain seq x y z
N MET A 1 -2.04 15.84 16.03
CA MET A 1 -1.16 14.64 16.03
C MET A 1 -1.64 13.74 14.92
N ALA A 2 -0.73 13.17 14.13
CA ALA A 2 -1.10 12.12 13.19
C ALA A 2 -1.43 10.84 13.96
N GLU A 3 -2.53 10.17 13.61
CA GLU A 3 -2.87 8.86 14.14
C GLU A 3 -1.94 7.81 13.55
N LEU A 4 -1.35 6.96 14.41
CA LEU A 4 -0.55 5.83 13.94
C LEU A 4 -1.50 4.71 13.50
N ILE A 5 -1.52 4.44 12.20
CA ILE A 5 -2.29 3.32 11.66
C ILE A 5 -1.42 2.07 11.69
N THR A 6 -1.95 1.00 12.28
CA THR A 6 -1.36 -0.34 12.24
C THR A 6 -2.07 -1.21 11.20
N VAL A 7 -1.31 -2.16 10.65
CA VAL A 7 -1.79 -3.13 9.66
C VAL A 7 -2.53 -4.25 10.38
N SER A 8 -3.73 -4.58 9.91
CA SER A 8 -4.52 -5.72 10.40
C SER A 8 -4.05 -7.05 9.79
N GLU A 9 -4.50 -8.18 10.34
CA GLU A 9 -4.18 -9.50 9.77
C GLU A 9 -4.70 -9.68 8.34
N GLU A 10 -5.87 -9.12 8.01
CA GLU A 10 -6.41 -9.19 6.64
C GLU A 10 -5.52 -8.43 5.66
N GLU A 11 -5.12 -7.21 6.03
CA GLU A 11 -4.22 -6.39 5.24
C GLU A 11 -2.85 -7.06 5.11
N GLN A 12 -2.35 -7.70 6.17
CA GLN A 12 -1.11 -8.46 6.12
C GLN A 12 -1.16 -9.61 5.09
N ARG A 13 -2.30 -10.31 4.99
CA ARG A 13 -2.49 -11.36 3.98
C ARG A 13 -2.51 -10.81 2.56
N GLU A 14 -3.15 -9.65 2.37
CA GLU A 14 -3.19 -9.01 1.06
C GLU A 14 -1.82 -8.49 0.64
N TYR A 15 -1.06 -7.91 1.57
CA TYR A 15 0.35 -7.56 1.38
C TYR A 15 1.16 -8.73 0.82
N LEU A 16 1.02 -9.93 1.38
CA LEU A 16 1.76 -11.11 0.92
C LEU A 16 1.45 -11.44 -0.55
N LYS A 17 0.19 -11.31 -0.99
CA LYS A 17 -0.21 -11.54 -2.39
C LYS A 17 0.37 -10.51 -3.35
N ILE A 18 0.41 -9.23 -2.93
CA ILE A 18 0.91 -8.13 -3.77
C ILE A 18 2.45 -8.15 -3.83
N LYS A 19 3.11 -8.56 -2.73
CA LYS A 19 4.57 -8.62 -2.63
C LYS A 19 5.20 -9.50 -3.71
N GLU A 20 4.57 -10.64 -4.02
CA GLU A 20 5.05 -11.55 -5.08
C GLU A 20 4.98 -10.90 -6.47
N LYS A 21 4.02 -9.99 -6.69
CA LYS A 21 3.85 -9.28 -7.98
C LYS A 21 4.75 -8.05 -8.12
N HIS A 22 5.17 -7.45 -7.01
CA HIS A 22 5.87 -6.16 -6.99
C HIS A 22 7.16 -6.17 -6.14
N ALA A 23 8.08 -7.09 -6.45
CA ALA A 23 9.32 -7.32 -5.69
C ALA A 23 10.31 -6.12 -5.60
N LYS A 24 10.02 -4.97 -6.23
CA LYS A 24 10.89 -3.79 -6.28
C LYS A 24 10.45 -2.62 -5.38
N ILE A 25 9.41 -2.80 -4.55
CA ILE A 25 8.88 -1.79 -3.62
C ILE A 25 9.27 -2.14 -2.17
N GLY A 26 9.52 -1.12 -1.35
CA GLY A 26 9.82 -1.31 0.07
C GLY A 26 8.62 -1.85 0.86
N LYS A 27 8.88 -2.62 1.92
CA LYS A 27 7.82 -3.22 2.76
C LYS A 27 6.79 -2.17 3.23
N GLY A 28 7.25 -1.06 3.82
CA GLY A 28 6.36 -0.04 4.38
C GLY A 28 5.51 0.68 3.34
N GLU A 29 6.04 0.88 2.13
CA GLU A 29 5.27 1.44 1.02
C GLU A 29 4.17 0.48 0.59
N LEU A 30 4.51 -0.82 0.45
CA LEU A 30 3.53 -1.83 0.06
C LEU A 30 2.43 -1.98 1.12
N GLU A 31 2.79 -1.98 2.40
CA GLU A 31 1.84 -1.99 3.52
C GLU A 31 0.91 -0.77 3.47
N SER A 32 1.47 0.41 3.22
CA SER A 32 0.68 1.64 3.09
C SER A 32 -0.29 1.59 1.91
N ILE A 33 0.14 1.07 0.75
CA ILE A 33 -0.72 0.88 -0.42
C ILE A 33 -1.87 -0.08 -0.11
N VAL A 34 -1.59 -1.19 0.59
CA VAL A 34 -2.62 -2.17 0.97
C VAL A 34 -3.65 -1.56 1.92
N VAL A 35 -3.20 -0.79 2.92
CA VAL A 35 -4.10 -0.08 3.83
C VAL A 35 -5.00 0.88 3.05
N CYS A 36 -4.44 1.68 2.13
CA CYS A 36 -5.23 2.58 1.30
C CYS A 36 -6.24 1.83 0.43
N LEU A 37 -5.84 0.72 -0.18
CA LEU A 37 -6.71 -0.13 -0.98
C LEU A 37 -7.89 -0.69 -0.17
N LYS A 38 -7.61 -1.22 1.02
CA LYS A 38 -8.62 -1.92 1.84
C LYS A 38 -9.54 -0.97 2.60
N ARG A 39 -9.03 0.18 3.01
CA ARG A 39 -9.77 1.17 3.79
C ARG A 39 -10.36 2.30 2.95
N GLY A 40 -10.12 2.31 1.63
CA GLY A 40 -10.63 3.33 0.73
C GLY A 40 -9.99 4.70 0.95
N TYR A 41 -8.71 4.73 1.35
CA TYR A 41 -7.96 5.98 1.51
C TYR A 41 -7.22 6.33 0.21
N LEU A 42 -6.93 7.62 0.06
CA LEU A 42 -6.01 8.12 -0.95
C LEU A 42 -4.57 7.73 -0.60
N PHE A 43 -3.79 7.38 -1.61
CA PHE A 43 -2.37 7.08 -1.48
C PHE A 43 -1.52 8.21 -2.05
N SER A 44 -0.74 8.87 -1.20
CA SER A 44 0.19 9.91 -1.61
C SER A 44 1.62 9.53 -1.24
N SER A 45 2.57 9.77 -2.15
CA SER A 45 4.00 9.52 -1.94
C SER A 45 4.84 10.41 -2.84
N PHE A 46 6.06 10.73 -2.39
CA PHE A 46 7.08 11.35 -3.24
C PHE A 46 7.81 10.33 -4.12
N ASP A 47 7.69 9.03 -3.83
CA ASP A 47 8.26 7.96 -4.66
C ASP A 47 7.34 7.66 -5.85
N LYS A 48 7.83 7.97 -7.06
CA LYS A 48 7.11 7.71 -8.32
C LYS A 48 6.79 6.23 -8.55
N LYS A 49 7.65 5.31 -8.11
CA LYS A 49 7.40 3.86 -8.23
C LYS A 49 6.26 3.43 -7.33
N ALA A 50 6.22 3.94 -6.09
CA ALA A 50 5.12 3.66 -5.17
C ALA A 50 3.78 4.17 -5.75
N LEU A 51 3.75 5.38 -6.30
CA LEU A 51 2.57 5.92 -6.99
C LEU A 51 2.13 5.05 -8.18
N MET A 52 3.07 4.58 -9.00
CA MET A 52 2.75 3.69 -10.13
C MET A 52 2.15 2.36 -9.66
N VAL A 53 2.70 1.77 -8.59
CA VAL A 53 2.19 0.51 -8.02
C VAL A 53 0.83 0.70 -7.35
N ALA A 54 0.61 1.80 -6.64
CA ALA A 54 -0.68 2.15 -6.06
C ALA A 54 -1.77 2.26 -7.15
N LYS A 55 -1.48 2.99 -8.23
CA LYS A 55 -2.39 3.13 -9.37
C LYS A 55 -2.67 1.78 -10.05
N ALA A 56 -1.64 0.97 -10.27
CA ALA A 56 -1.78 -0.36 -10.86
C ALA A 56 -2.58 -1.33 -9.97
N SER A 57 -2.57 -1.09 -8.66
CA SER A 57 -3.34 -1.86 -7.66
C SER A 57 -4.79 -1.34 -7.49
N GLY A 58 -5.18 -0.29 -8.22
CA GLY A 58 -6.52 0.30 -8.15
C GLY A 58 -6.76 1.26 -7.00
N VAL A 59 -5.69 1.78 -6.38
CA VAL A 59 -5.78 2.77 -5.31
C VAL A 59 -5.86 4.17 -5.91
N GLU A 60 -6.74 5.01 -5.35
CA GLU A 60 -6.83 6.43 -5.69
C GLU A 60 -5.61 7.21 -5.12
N ILE A 61 -5.15 8.22 -5.86
CA ILE A 61 -3.91 8.98 -5.56
C ILE A 61 -4.25 10.40 -5.16
#